data_AF-A0A9P8RS76-F1
#
_entry.id   AF-A0A9P8RS76-F1
#
_cell.length_a   1.000
_cell.length_b   1.000
_cell.length_c   1.000
_cell.angle_alpha   90.00
_cell.angle_beta   90.00
_cell.angle_gamma   90.00
#
_symmetry.space_group_name_H-M   'P 1'
#
loop_
_entity.id
_entity.type
_entity.pdbx_description
1 polymer ?
#
loop_
_entity_poly.entity_id
_entity_poly.type
_entity_poly.pdbx_seq_one_letter_code
_entity_poly.pdbx_strand_id
1 'polypeptide(L)'
;MPYIMTLRDKKNAKSRPIFIWEPVPDLCVPEHLDECLKALTYVDIISPNHVELGAFFNRDVTRASSGEINEGLVEELSDMFLKSGIGPGSTGCVVVRCGKRGCLVAHPDIPVQDRWLPAFHAPGVVGEQNRKVVDPTGGGNAFLGGLSVGMVRVTSKTGGNRLKEAVIWGTVAASLAIEQIGMPILGTDEQGETWNGVHVWERVADYTLKLQGL
;
A
#
# COMPACT_ATOMS: atom_id res chain seq x y z
N MET A 1 2.59 -16.07 -12.88
CA MET A 1 2.00 -14.99 -13.71
C MET A 1 1.80 -15.33 -15.20
N PRO A 2 2.69 -16.06 -15.90
CA PRO A 2 2.45 -16.43 -17.31
C PRO A 2 1.12 -17.18 -17.52
N TYR A 3 0.80 -18.10 -16.61
CA TYR A 3 -0.42 -18.91 -16.68
C TYR A 3 -1.73 -18.10 -16.59
N ILE A 4 -1.80 -17.06 -15.74
CA ILE A 4 -3.02 -16.24 -15.62
C ILE A 4 -3.28 -15.42 -16.88
N MET A 5 -2.23 -14.94 -17.55
CA MET A 5 -2.36 -14.25 -18.84
C MET A 5 -2.82 -15.23 -19.92
N THR A 6 -2.19 -16.40 -20.01
CA THR A 6 -2.61 -17.44 -20.96
C THR A 6 -4.07 -17.85 -20.80
N LEU A 7 -4.56 -17.98 -19.56
CA LEU A 7 -5.97 -18.29 -19.31
C LEU A 7 -6.92 -17.17 -19.75
N ARG A 8 -6.48 -15.90 -19.66
CA ARG A 8 -7.27 -14.75 -20.07
C ARG A 8 -7.30 -14.57 -21.58
N ASP A 9 -6.18 -14.83 -22.25
CA ASP A 9 -6.07 -14.82 -23.71
C ASP A 9 -7.01 -15.88 -24.30
N LYS A 10 -7.03 -17.09 -23.72
CA LYS A 10 -7.99 -18.15 -24.06
C LYS A 10 -9.46 -17.74 -23.89
N LYS A 11 -9.75 -16.75 -23.05
CA LYS A 11 -11.11 -16.23 -22.80
C LYS A 11 -11.39 -14.92 -23.55
N ASN A 12 -10.54 -14.47 -24.48
CA ASN A 12 -10.68 -13.21 -25.21
C ASN A 12 -10.91 -11.99 -24.30
N ALA A 13 -10.22 -11.92 -23.16
CA ALA A 13 -10.31 -10.76 -22.27
C ALA A 13 -9.74 -9.51 -22.98
N LYS A 14 -10.54 -8.43 -23.03
CA LYS A 14 -10.20 -7.23 -23.82
C LYS A 14 -9.04 -6.39 -23.28
N SER A 15 -8.70 -6.52 -22.00
CA SER A 15 -7.62 -5.73 -21.37
C SER A 15 -6.84 -6.54 -20.32
N ARG A 16 -5.57 -6.19 -20.15
CA ARG A 16 -4.73 -6.70 -19.06
C ARG A 16 -5.28 -6.15 -17.73
N PRO A 17 -5.51 -7.00 -16.71
CA PRO A 17 -5.94 -6.51 -15.41
C PRO A 17 -4.75 -5.86 -14.69
N ILE A 18 -5.07 -5.05 -13.69
CA ILE A 18 -4.08 -4.45 -12.78
C ILE A 18 -3.70 -5.54 -11.77
N PHE A 19 -2.41 -5.80 -11.62
CA PHE A 19 -1.87 -6.73 -10.64
C PHE A 19 -1.22 -5.97 -9.50
N ILE A 20 -1.78 -6.14 -8.31
CA ILE A 20 -1.19 -5.71 -7.05
C ILE A 20 -0.73 -6.97 -6.35
N TRP A 21 0.54 -7.02 -5.96
CA TRP A 21 1.14 -8.19 -5.34
C TRP A 21 1.77 -7.84 -4.00
N GLU A 22 1.38 -8.59 -2.96
CA GLU A 22 2.06 -8.64 -1.67
C GLU A 22 2.92 -9.91 -1.65
N PRO A 23 4.22 -9.81 -1.36
CA PRO A 23 5.07 -10.98 -1.24
C PRO A 23 4.72 -11.76 0.03
N VAL A 24 4.92 -13.08 -0.01
CA VAL A 24 4.73 -13.92 1.16
C VAL A 24 5.93 -13.74 2.10
N PRO A 25 5.74 -13.44 3.40
CA PRO A 25 6.82 -13.15 4.33
C PRO A 25 7.96 -14.18 4.33
N ASP A 26 7.62 -15.48 4.26
CA ASP A 26 8.59 -16.58 4.29
C ASP A 26 9.56 -16.59 3.10
N LEU A 27 9.21 -15.91 2.00
CA LEU A 27 10.03 -15.80 0.80
C LEU A 27 10.76 -14.46 0.70
N CYS A 28 10.56 -13.55 1.66
CA CYS A 28 11.22 -12.25 1.71
C CYS A 28 12.63 -12.41 2.30
N VAL A 29 13.52 -13.08 1.58
CA VAL A 29 14.91 -13.33 1.99
C VAL A 29 15.85 -13.08 0.81
N PRO A 30 17.16 -12.82 1.06
CA PRO A 30 18.11 -12.51 -0.01
C PRO A 30 18.21 -13.59 -1.08
N GLU A 31 18.05 -14.86 -0.70
CA GLU A 31 18.10 -16.02 -1.59
C GLU A 31 16.99 -16.03 -2.64
N HIS A 32 15.90 -15.28 -2.41
CA HIS A 32 14.75 -15.18 -3.31
C HIS A 32 14.61 -13.81 -3.97
N LEU A 33 15.59 -12.91 -3.77
CA LEU A 33 15.55 -11.57 -4.37
C LEU A 33 15.53 -11.66 -5.90
N ASP A 34 16.36 -12.49 -6.52
CA ASP A 34 16.42 -12.61 -7.98
C ASP A 34 15.10 -13.13 -8.57
N GLU A 35 14.46 -14.12 -7.94
CA GLU A 35 13.13 -14.60 -8.31
C GLU A 35 12.06 -13.52 -8.14
N CYS A 36 12.14 -12.75 -7.04
CA CYS A 36 11.26 -11.63 -6.79
C CYS A 36 11.38 -10.58 -7.90
N LEU A 37 12.60 -10.13 -8.25
CA LEU A 37 12.84 -9.15 -9.30
C LEU A 37 12.31 -9.63 -10.66
N LYS A 38 12.45 -10.93 -10.98
CA LYS A 38 11.82 -11.53 -12.18
C LYS A 38 10.30 -11.46 -12.11
N ALA A 39 9.70 -11.76 -10.96
CA ALA A 39 8.26 -11.68 -10.76
C ALA A 39 7.73 -10.24 -10.88
N LEU A 40 8.50 -9.24 -10.45
CA LEU A 40 8.13 -7.82 -10.51
C LEU A 40 7.79 -7.35 -11.94
N THR A 41 8.41 -7.94 -12.97
CA THR A 41 8.13 -7.61 -14.38
C THR A 41 6.69 -7.90 -14.82
N TYR A 42 5.93 -8.69 -14.04
CA TYR A 42 4.57 -9.09 -14.35
C TYR A 42 3.47 -8.34 -13.57
N VAL A 43 3.84 -7.50 -12.60
CA VAL A 43 2.88 -6.82 -11.71
C VAL A 43 2.89 -5.31 -11.93
N ASP A 44 1.78 -4.64 -11.64
CA ASP A 44 1.68 -3.19 -11.72
C ASP A 44 2.17 -2.52 -10.43
N ILE A 45 1.90 -3.17 -9.29
CA ILE A 45 2.25 -2.69 -7.96
C ILE A 45 2.79 -3.85 -7.14
N ILE A 46 3.98 -3.69 -6.57
CA ILE A 46 4.46 -4.52 -5.46
C ILE A 46 4.21 -3.78 -4.15
N SER A 47 3.65 -4.46 -3.15
CA SER A 47 3.33 -3.87 -1.86
C SER A 47 3.82 -4.71 -0.67
N PRO A 48 5.14 -4.75 -0.43
CA PRO A 48 5.67 -5.37 0.77
C PRO A 48 5.33 -4.50 1.98
N ASN A 49 5.39 -5.07 3.17
CA ASN A 49 5.61 -4.26 4.36
C ASN A 49 7.10 -3.88 4.48
N HIS A 50 7.42 -2.92 5.34
CA HIS A 50 8.79 -2.46 5.55
C HIS A 50 9.76 -3.59 5.97
N VAL A 51 9.34 -4.52 6.82
CA VAL A 51 10.18 -5.65 7.28
C VAL A 51 10.48 -6.60 6.11
N GLU A 52 9.47 -6.96 5.32
CA GLU A 52 9.61 -7.78 4.11
C GLU A 52 10.57 -7.14 3.10
N LEU A 53 10.43 -5.81 2.87
CA LEU A 53 11.33 -5.07 2.01
C LEU A 53 12.78 -5.13 2.52
N GLY A 54 13.00 -4.89 3.82
CA GLY A 54 14.32 -4.99 4.44
C GLY A 54 14.93 -6.38 4.30
N ALA A 55 14.12 -7.41 4.53
CA ALA A 55 14.55 -8.80 4.55
C ALA A 55 15.03 -9.30 3.17
N PHE A 56 14.40 -8.87 2.07
CA PHE A 56 14.91 -9.13 0.70
C PHE A 56 16.36 -8.66 0.48
N PHE A 57 16.79 -7.62 1.18
CA PHE A 57 18.13 -7.03 1.02
C PHE A 57 19.07 -7.34 2.20
N ASN A 58 18.65 -8.19 3.15
CA ASN A 58 19.35 -8.42 4.41
C ASN A 58 19.66 -7.13 5.19
N ARG A 59 18.69 -6.20 5.24
CA ARG A 59 18.81 -4.91 5.93
C ARG A 59 17.71 -4.79 6.98
N ASP A 60 18.10 -4.41 8.19
CA ASP A 60 17.14 -4.02 9.22
C ASP A 60 16.67 -2.59 8.97
N VAL A 61 15.41 -2.45 8.60
CA VAL A 61 14.76 -1.16 8.34
C VAL A 61 14.17 -0.54 9.61
N THR A 62 14.31 -1.18 10.76
CA THR A 62 13.90 -0.67 12.07
C THR A 62 15.14 -0.26 12.85
N ARG A 63 15.15 0.97 13.37
CA ARG A 63 16.27 1.49 14.15
C ARG A 63 16.32 0.79 15.49
N ALA A 64 17.39 0.03 15.74
CA ALA A 64 17.58 -0.69 17.01
C ALA A 64 17.45 0.21 18.26
N SER A 65 17.80 1.49 18.16
CA SER A 65 17.74 2.46 19.26
C SER A 65 16.33 2.92 19.64
N SER A 66 15.39 2.98 18.69
CA SER A 66 14.06 3.58 18.90
C SER A 66 12.90 2.65 18.53
N GLY A 67 13.15 1.57 17.80
CA GLY A 67 12.11 0.74 17.21
C GLY A 67 11.33 1.44 16.09
N GLU A 68 11.82 2.59 15.61
CA GLU A 68 11.18 3.35 14.53
C GLU A 68 11.74 2.96 13.16
N ILE A 69 10.92 3.18 12.14
CA ILE A 69 11.29 2.88 10.75
C ILE A 69 12.38 3.85 10.31
N ASN A 70 13.42 3.32 9.67
CA ASN A 70 14.44 4.09 8.98
C ASN A 70 13.94 4.48 7.58
N GLU A 71 13.25 5.61 7.48
CA GLU A 71 12.60 6.07 6.25
C GLU A 71 13.55 6.16 5.05
N GLY A 72 14.75 6.73 5.25
CA GLY A 72 15.74 6.84 4.17
C GLY A 72 16.22 5.48 3.65
N LEU A 73 16.28 4.46 4.52
CA LEU A 73 16.59 3.11 4.08
C LEU A 73 15.41 2.49 3.33
N VAL A 74 14.17 2.70 3.79
CA VAL A 74 12.98 2.24 3.06
C VAL A 74 12.91 2.87 1.67
N GLU A 75 13.24 4.15 1.53
CA GLU A 75 13.38 4.85 0.25
C GLU A 75 14.45 4.23 -0.64
N GLU A 76 15.67 4.01 -0.11
CA GLU A 76 16.79 3.36 -0.82
C GLU A 76 16.39 1.99 -1.38
N LEU A 77 15.81 1.14 -0.54
CA LEU A 77 15.38 -0.21 -0.94
C LEU A 77 14.24 -0.17 -1.97
N SER A 78 13.30 0.77 -1.83
CA SER A 78 12.19 0.96 -2.78
C SER A 78 12.69 1.46 -4.14
N ASP A 79 13.71 2.31 -4.16
CA ASP A 79 14.36 2.75 -5.40
C ASP A 79 15.06 1.60 -6.12
N MET A 80 15.63 0.64 -5.38
CA MET A 80 16.20 -0.58 -6.00
C MET A 80 15.13 -1.41 -6.69
N PHE A 81 13.96 -1.62 -6.06
CA PHE A 81 12.82 -2.28 -6.71
C PHE A 81 12.29 -1.51 -7.92
N LEU A 82 12.17 -0.18 -7.84
CA LEU A 82 11.75 0.62 -9.00
C LEU A 82 12.73 0.48 -10.18
N LYS A 83 14.04 0.55 -9.90
CA LYS A 83 15.10 0.46 -10.92
C LYS A 83 15.18 -0.93 -11.56
N SER A 84 14.66 -1.98 -10.93
CA SER A 84 14.67 -3.33 -11.50
C SER A 84 13.68 -3.52 -12.64
N GLY A 85 12.75 -2.59 -12.86
CA GLY A 85 11.76 -2.64 -13.94
C GLY A 85 10.49 -3.38 -13.55
N ILE A 86 9.61 -2.70 -12.81
CA ILE A 86 8.30 -3.25 -12.40
C ILE A 86 7.31 -3.14 -13.54
N GLY A 87 6.61 -4.23 -13.81
CA GLY A 87 5.53 -4.32 -14.78
C GLY A 87 5.97 -4.23 -16.24
N PRO A 88 5.03 -4.44 -17.17
CA PRO A 88 5.30 -4.33 -18.60
C PRO A 88 5.79 -2.93 -18.97
N GLY A 89 6.96 -2.85 -19.60
CA GLY A 89 7.59 -1.59 -20.00
C GLY A 89 8.17 -0.76 -18.84
N SER A 90 8.38 -1.37 -17.66
CA SER A 90 8.97 -0.69 -16.49
C SER A 90 8.18 0.53 -16.00
N THR A 91 6.84 0.43 -16.05
CA THR A 91 5.91 1.51 -15.68
C THR A 91 5.20 1.27 -14.34
N GLY A 92 5.52 0.18 -13.65
CA GLY A 92 4.96 -0.17 -12.35
C GLY A 92 5.53 0.64 -11.20
N CYS A 93 5.04 0.35 -9.99
CA CYS A 93 5.35 1.12 -8.80
C CYS A 93 5.48 0.25 -7.53
N VAL A 94 6.01 0.85 -6.48
CA VAL A 94 6.19 0.24 -5.16
C VAL A 94 5.29 0.97 -4.15
N VAL A 95 4.58 0.21 -3.31
CA VAL A 95 3.85 0.76 -2.16
C VAL A 95 4.25 0.01 -0.89
N VAL A 96 5.14 0.59 -0.09
CA VAL A 96 5.62 -0.07 1.13
C VAL A 96 4.69 0.26 2.30
N ARG A 97 4.11 -0.77 2.93
CA ARG A 97 3.27 -0.60 4.13
C ARG A 97 4.14 -0.51 5.39
N CYS A 98 3.99 0.58 6.12
CA CYS A 98 4.87 0.99 7.22
C CYS A 98 4.11 1.12 8.56
N GLY A 99 2.99 0.41 8.72
CA GLY A 99 2.22 0.38 9.97
C GLY A 99 1.80 1.78 10.44
N LYS A 100 2.11 2.12 11.69
CA LYS A 100 1.79 3.44 12.30
C LYS A 100 2.40 4.63 11.54
N ARG A 101 3.48 4.43 10.78
CA ARG A 101 4.08 5.47 9.95
C ARG A 101 3.25 5.78 8.69
N GLY A 102 2.38 4.85 8.28
CA GLY A 102 1.61 4.94 7.05
C GLY A 102 2.23 4.10 5.94
N CYS A 103 2.53 4.71 4.80
CA CYS A 103 3.14 4.03 3.67
C CYS A 103 4.08 4.94 2.87
N LEU A 104 5.01 4.30 2.14
CA LEU A 104 5.79 4.94 1.09
C LEU A 104 5.18 4.57 -0.26
N VAL A 105 4.99 5.55 -1.14
CA VAL A 105 4.61 5.35 -2.55
C VAL A 105 5.78 5.76 -3.44
N ALA A 106 6.34 4.81 -4.18
CA ALA A 106 7.44 5.06 -5.09
C ALA A 106 6.97 4.83 -6.53
N HIS A 107 7.08 5.86 -7.36
CA HIS A 107 6.75 5.86 -8.78
C HIS A 107 7.69 6.85 -9.48
N PRO A 108 8.08 6.64 -10.76
CA PRO A 108 8.97 7.57 -11.48
C PRO A 108 8.52 9.04 -11.45
N ASP A 109 7.22 9.29 -11.59
CA ASP A 109 6.62 10.63 -11.53
C ASP A 109 6.46 11.23 -10.11
N ILE A 110 6.82 10.51 -9.04
CA ILE A 110 6.66 10.99 -7.66
C ILE A 110 8.04 11.38 -7.09
N PRO A 111 8.30 12.68 -6.83
CA PRO A 111 9.51 13.15 -6.17
C PRO A 111 9.68 12.52 -4.80
N VAL A 112 10.93 12.28 -4.38
CA VAL A 112 11.27 11.59 -3.11
C VAL A 112 10.57 12.22 -1.91
N GLN A 113 10.55 13.54 -1.83
CA GLN A 113 9.93 14.29 -0.74
C GLN A 113 8.41 14.10 -0.62
N ASP A 114 7.73 13.65 -1.68
CA ASP A 114 6.28 13.49 -1.71
C ASP A 114 5.84 12.02 -1.65
N ARG A 115 6.75 11.10 -1.29
CA ARG A 115 6.50 9.66 -1.29
C ARG A 115 5.85 9.14 -0.01
N TRP A 116 6.00 9.83 1.10
CA TRP A 116 5.46 9.37 2.37
C TRP A 116 4.05 9.88 2.61
N LEU A 117 3.13 8.95 2.87
CA LEU A 117 1.77 9.26 3.31
C LEU A 117 1.58 8.72 4.73
N PRO A 118 1.16 9.55 5.71
CA PRO A 118 0.99 9.10 7.08
C PRO A 118 -0.20 8.13 7.21
N ALA A 119 -0.20 7.31 8.25
CA ALA A 119 -1.40 6.54 8.59
C ALA A 119 -2.58 7.47 8.92
N PHE A 120 -3.81 7.02 8.69
CA PHE A 120 -5.01 7.77 9.10
C PHE A 120 -4.95 8.06 10.61
N HIS A 121 -4.79 6.99 11.40
CA HIS A 121 -4.59 7.03 12.85
C HIS A 121 -3.11 7.16 13.23
N ALA A 122 -2.35 8.01 12.53
CA ALA A 122 -0.97 8.31 12.92
C ALA A 122 -0.94 8.81 14.38
N PRO A 123 0.04 8.41 15.20
CA PRO A 123 0.16 8.87 16.57
C PRO A 123 0.47 10.36 16.60
N GLY A 124 -0.20 11.10 17.49
CA GLY A 124 0.03 12.55 17.66
C GLY A 124 1.32 12.87 18.43
N VAL A 125 1.83 11.90 19.19
CA VAL A 125 3.07 11.99 19.96
C VAL A 125 3.93 10.77 19.64
N VAL A 126 5.23 11.00 19.45
CA VAL A 126 6.20 9.94 19.19
C VAL A 126 6.21 8.95 20.37
N GLY A 127 6.12 7.65 20.06
CA GLY A 127 6.09 6.59 21.06
C GLY A 127 4.69 6.23 21.59
N GLU A 128 3.65 6.99 21.27
CA GLU A 128 2.28 6.68 21.68
C GLU A 128 1.52 5.85 20.63
N GLN A 129 0.45 5.18 21.09
CA GLN A 129 -0.52 4.53 20.22
C GLN A 129 -1.78 5.39 20.13
N ASN A 130 -2.32 5.50 18.92
CA ASN A 130 -3.61 6.17 18.74
C ASN A 130 -4.72 5.26 19.32
N ARG A 131 -5.51 5.78 20.26
CA ARG A 131 -6.55 5.01 20.97
C ARG A 131 -7.64 4.45 20.06
N LYS A 132 -7.78 4.96 18.83
CA LYS A 132 -8.68 4.41 17.82
C LYS A 132 -8.15 3.13 17.18
N VAL A 133 -6.87 2.80 17.33
CA VAL A 133 -6.30 1.52 16.88
C VAL A 133 -6.51 0.48 17.97
N VAL A 134 -7.46 -0.43 17.77
CA VAL A 134 -7.82 -1.49 18.73
C VAL A 134 -7.10 -2.79 18.40
N ASP A 135 -7.10 -3.19 17.12
CA ASP A 135 -6.43 -4.40 16.64
C ASP A 135 -5.85 -4.12 15.24
N PRO A 136 -4.52 -4.11 15.05
CA PRO A 136 -3.92 -3.86 13.75
C PRO A 136 -4.11 -5.02 12.74
N THR A 137 -4.60 -6.17 13.20
CA THR A 137 -4.78 -7.37 12.37
C THR A 137 -5.70 -7.08 11.19
N GLY A 138 -5.30 -7.53 9.99
CA GLY A 138 -6.07 -7.32 8.77
C GLY A 138 -5.96 -5.92 8.16
N GLY A 139 -5.34 -4.94 8.84
CA GLY A 139 -5.14 -3.59 8.29
C GLY A 139 -4.36 -3.58 6.97
N GLY A 140 -3.35 -4.44 6.84
CA GLY A 140 -2.60 -4.63 5.59
C GLY A 140 -3.45 -5.17 4.44
N ASN A 141 -4.31 -6.16 4.71
CA ASN A 141 -5.21 -6.74 3.71
C ASN A 141 -6.30 -5.75 3.29
N ALA A 142 -6.88 -5.02 4.25
CA ALA A 142 -7.83 -3.96 3.99
C ALA A 142 -7.21 -2.84 3.16
N PHE A 143 -5.94 -2.47 3.44
CA PHE A 143 -5.19 -1.51 2.63
C PHE A 143 -5.10 -1.95 1.17
N LEU A 144 -4.71 -3.20 0.90
CA LEU A 144 -4.58 -3.72 -0.46
C LEU A 144 -5.94 -3.81 -1.18
N GLY A 145 -7.00 -4.16 -0.46
CA GLY A 145 -8.38 -4.13 -0.98
C GLY A 145 -8.81 -2.72 -1.38
N GLY A 146 -8.61 -1.74 -0.48
CA GLY A 146 -8.90 -0.34 -0.74
C GLY A 146 -8.07 0.24 -1.89
N LEU A 147 -6.78 -0.06 -1.93
CA LEU A 147 -5.88 0.31 -3.03
C LEU A 147 -6.37 -0.25 -4.37
N SER A 148 -6.80 -1.53 -4.39
CA SER A 148 -7.34 -2.17 -5.59
C SER A 148 -8.59 -1.47 -6.11
N VAL A 149 -9.51 -1.12 -5.21
CA VAL A 149 -10.72 -0.35 -5.55
C VAL A 149 -10.35 1.05 -6.05
N GLY A 150 -9.42 1.72 -5.36
CA GLY A 150 -8.90 3.03 -5.73
C GLY A 150 -8.33 3.03 -7.15
N MET A 151 -7.46 2.07 -7.47
CA MET A 151 -6.83 1.98 -8.80
C MET A 151 -7.83 1.89 -9.95
N VAL A 152 -9.05 1.40 -9.71
CA VAL A 152 -10.11 1.31 -10.72
C VAL A 152 -11.03 2.54 -10.73
N ARG A 153 -11.25 3.17 -9.57
CA ARG A 153 -12.26 4.23 -9.40
C ARG A 153 -11.73 5.66 -9.52
N VAL A 154 -10.45 5.89 -9.30
CA VAL A 154 -9.87 7.24 -9.24
C VAL A 154 -9.94 7.99 -10.59
N THR A 155 -9.93 9.32 -10.51
CA THR A 155 -10.12 10.19 -11.69
C THR A 155 -8.85 10.26 -12.51
N SER A 156 -7.70 10.38 -11.86
CA SER A 156 -6.38 10.29 -12.49
C SER A 156 -6.19 8.93 -13.17
N LYS A 157 -5.91 8.92 -14.48
CA LYS A 157 -5.84 7.69 -15.28
C LYS A 157 -4.44 7.09 -15.40
N THR A 158 -3.40 7.86 -15.14
CA THR A 158 -2.01 7.42 -15.29
C THR A 158 -1.10 8.08 -14.26
N GLY A 159 0.10 7.53 -14.08
CA GLY A 159 1.19 8.14 -13.35
C GLY A 159 1.04 8.18 -11.83
N GLY A 160 1.91 8.97 -11.20
CA GLY A 160 2.01 9.08 -9.74
C GLY A 160 0.74 9.57 -9.04
N ASN A 161 -0.02 10.46 -9.66
CA ASN A 161 -1.27 10.99 -9.08
C ASN A 161 -2.33 9.90 -8.92
N ARG A 162 -2.47 9.02 -9.93
CA ARG A 162 -3.36 7.86 -9.85
C ARG A 162 -3.00 6.96 -8.67
N LEU A 163 -1.70 6.71 -8.46
CA LEU A 163 -1.23 5.90 -7.35
C LEU A 163 -1.55 6.55 -6.00
N LYS A 164 -1.25 7.84 -5.84
CA LYS A 164 -1.54 8.57 -4.59
C LYS A 164 -3.02 8.60 -4.26
N GLU A 165 -3.87 8.89 -5.24
CA GLU A 165 -5.33 8.85 -5.07
C GLU A 165 -5.78 7.44 -4.67
N ALA A 166 -5.27 6.38 -5.30
CA ALA A 166 -5.64 5.02 -4.95
C ALA A 166 -5.17 4.61 -3.54
N VAL A 167 -4.00 5.09 -3.12
CA VAL A 167 -3.46 4.85 -1.78
C VAL A 167 -4.31 5.51 -0.69
N ILE A 168 -4.97 6.63 -0.96
CA ILE A 168 -5.96 7.22 -0.03
C ILE A 168 -7.06 6.19 0.29
N TRP A 169 -7.58 5.48 -0.71
CA TRP A 169 -8.59 4.43 -0.51
C TRP A 169 -8.04 3.26 0.32
N GLY A 170 -6.79 2.86 0.09
CA GLY A 170 -6.10 1.86 0.91
C GLY A 170 -5.98 2.30 2.37
N THR A 171 -5.51 3.53 2.61
CA THR A 171 -5.37 4.07 3.96
C THR A 171 -6.71 4.17 4.69
N VAL A 172 -7.77 4.59 4.00
CA VAL A 172 -9.13 4.66 4.54
C VAL A 172 -9.65 3.27 4.92
N ALA A 173 -9.54 2.29 4.03
CA ALA A 173 -9.97 0.92 4.30
C ALA A 173 -9.21 0.31 5.49
N ALA A 174 -7.90 0.52 5.56
CA ALA A 174 -7.08 0.10 6.69
C ALA A 174 -7.51 0.77 8.00
N SER A 175 -7.85 2.06 7.96
CA SER A 175 -8.26 2.81 9.15
C SER A 175 -9.53 2.26 9.80
N LEU A 176 -10.48 1.77 8.98
CA LEU A 176 -11.73 1.18 9.45
C LEU A 176 -11.49 -0.24 10.00
N ALA A 177 -10.62 -1.01 9.34
CA ALA A 177 -10.29 -2.37 9.75
C ALA A 177 -9.64 -2.44 11.13
N ILE A 178 -8.78 -1.48 11.46
CA ILE A 178 -8.00 -1.53 12.71
C ILE A 178 -8.72 -0.95 13.94
N GLU A 179 -9.93 -0.42 13.76
CA GLU A 179 -10.72 0.23 14.81
C GLU A 179 -11.43 -0.76 15.76
N GLN A 180 -11.40 -2.05 15.45
CA GLN A 180 -12.07 -3.11 16.20
C GLN A 180 -11.39 -4.46 15.98
N ILE A 181 -11.76 -5.45 16.79
CA ILE A 181 -11.40 -6.86 16.53
C ILE A 181 -12.32 -7.40 15.43
N GLY A 182 -11.72 -7.97 14.37
CA GLY A 182 -12.45 -8.53 13.24
C GLY A 182 -12.84 -7.51 12.17
N MET A 183 -13.65 -7.94 11.20
CA MET A 183 -14.00 -7.12 10.04
C MET A 183 -14.86 -5.90 10.42
N PRO A 184 -14.70 -4.75 9.73
CA PRO A 184 -15.57 -3.59 9.90
C PRO A 184 -17.07 -3.93 9.77
N ILE A 185 -17.90 -3.28 10.58
CA ILE A 185 -19.35 -3.52 10.61
C ILE A 185 -20.01 -2.73 9.49
N LEU A 186 -20.59 -3.45 8.52
CA LEU A 186 -21.42 -2.88 7.46
C LEU A 186 -22.77 -2.43 8.03
N GLY A 187 -23.11 -1.17 7.80
CA GLY A 187 -24.39 -0.56 8.14
C GLY A 187 -24.95 0.24 6.97
N THR A 188 -26.14 0.80 7.19
CA THR A 188 -26.77 1.72 6.23
C THR A 188 -27.60 2.74 7.00
N ASP A 189 -27.53 4.00 6.61
CA ASP A 189 -28.37 5.08 7.12
C ASP A 189 -29.06 5.84 5.97
N GLU A 190 -29.63 7.01 6.26
CA GLU A 190 -30.33 7.84 5.26
C GLU A 190 -29.41 8.35 4.13
N GLN A 191 -28.09 8.41 4.36
CA GLN A 191 -27.08 8.93 3.43
C GLN A 191 -26.36 7.80 2.66
N GLY A 192 -26.45 6.56 3.12
CA GLY A 192 -26.01 5.38 2.38
C GLY A 192 -25.25 4.36 3.23
N GLU A 193 -24.29 3.68 2.59
CA GLU A 193 -23.47 2.62 3.19
C GLU A 193 -22.49 3.20 4.22
N THR A 194 -22.46 2.60 5.41
CA THR A 194 -21.51 2.96 6.46
C THR A 194 -20.67 1.76 6.88
N TRP A 195 -19.46 2.04 7.35
CA TRP A 195 -18.55 1.05 7.92
C TRP A 195 -18.11 1.54 9.29
N ASN A 196 -18.39 0.76 10.33
CA ASN A 196 -18.28 1.19 11.73
C ASN A 196 -19.10 2.48 12.01
N GLY A 197 -20.21 2.67 11.30
CA GLY A 197 -21.04 3.87 11.38
C GLY A 197 -20.44 5.11 10.72
N VAL A 198 -19.39 4.98 9.90
CA VAL A 198 -18.76 6.09 9.18
C VAL A 198 -18.95 5.93 7.67
N HIS A 199 -19.27 7.03 6.99
CA HIS A 199 -19.31 7.07 5.53
C HIS A 199 -17.89 7.08 4.98
N VAL A 200 -17.60 6.20 4.01
CA VAL A 200 -16.26 6.11 3.39
C VAL A 200 -15.80 7.45 2.81
N TRP A 201 -16.73 8.22 2.24
CA TRP A 201 -16.44 9.52 1.64
C TRP A 201 -16.04 10.60 2.65
N GLU A 202 -16.64 10.59 3.83
CA GLU A 202 -16.21 11.46 4.94
C GLU A 202 -14.77 11.12 5.34
N ARG A 203 -14.48 9.83 5.46
CA ARG A 203 -13.14 9.35 5.81
C ARG A 203 -12.09 9.71 4.75
N VAL A 204 -12.45 9.66 3.47
CA VAL A 204 -11.60 10.11 2.35
C VAL A 204 -11.37 11.62 2.42
N ALA A 205 -12.41 12.42 2.69
CA ALA A 205 -12.31 13.87 2.81
C ALA A 205 -11.40 14.27 3.98
N ASP A 206 -11.60 13.67 5.16
CA ASP A 206 -10.78 13.88 6.35
C ASP A 206 -9.31 13.59 6.09
N TYR A 207 -9.02 12.46 5.46
CA TYR A 207 -7.65 12.08 5.15
C TYR A 207 -7.03 13.02 4.10
N THR A 208 -7.78 13.43 3.09
CA THR A 208 -7.30 14.36 2.06
C THR A 208 -6.96 15.73 2.66
N LEU A 209 -7.80 16.24 3.57
CA LEU A 209 -7.51 17.47 4.31
C LEU A 209 -6.24 17.34 5.16
N LYS A 210 -6.06 16.19 5.82
CA LYS A 210 -4.84 15.90 6.59
C LYS A 210 -3.59 15.94 5.72
N LEU A 211 -3.65 15.43 4.48
CA LEU A 211 -2.51 15.46 3.56
C LEU A 211 -2.16 16.86 3.06
N GLN A 212 -3.12 17.79 3.01
CA GLN A 212 -2.89 19.18 2.60
C GLN A 212 -2.26 20.04 3.71
N GLY A 213 -2.35 19.59 4.97
CA GLY A 213 -1.77 20.27 6.13
C GLY A 213 -0.34 19.82 6.48
N LEU A 214 0.27 18.95 5.66
CA LEU A 214 1.66 18.50 5.78
C LEU A 214 2.56 19.33 4.86
#